data_AF-A0A1X7U6D7-F1
#
_entry.id   AF-A0A1X7U6D7-F1
#
_cell.length_a   1.000
_cell.length_b   1.000
_cell.length_c   1.000
_cell.angle_alpha   90.00
_cell.angle_beta   90.00
_cell.angle_gamma   90.00
#
_symmetry.space_group_name_H-M   'P 1'
#
loop_
_entity.id
_entity.type
_entity.pdbx_description
1 polymer ?
#
loop_
_entity_poly.entity_id
_entity_poly.type
_entity_poly.pdbx_seq_one_letter_code
_entity_poly.pdbx_strand_id
1 'polypeptide(L)' 'AWYRRDNQMANNLQQLMDNVQEHFGVILKDKQREAMVTFMSGYDVFVVQPTGYGNSVIFGFLPYAFHLYKGKAVYH' A
#
# COMPACT_ATOMS: atom_id res chain seq x y z
N ALA A 1 4.80 -22.89 10.27
CA ALA A 1 5.05 -21.53 10.81
C ALA A 1 5.19 -20.44 9.73
N TRP A 2 5.68 -20.76 8.53
CA TRP A 2 5.83 -19.80 7.41
C TRP A 2 4.48 -19.31 6.84
N TYR A 3 3.57 -20.23 6.53
CA TYR A 3 2.22 -19.93 6.01
C TYR A 3 1.39 -18.94 6.87
N ARG A 4 1.62 -18.89 8.19
CA ARG A 4 0.88 -17.98 9.08
C ARG A 4 1.44 -16.56 9.06
N ARG A 5 2.75 -16.41 8.85
CA ARG A 5 3.42 -15.09 8.79
C ARG A 5 3.08 -14.35 7.51
N ASP A 6 3.06 -15.06 6.37
CA ASP A 6 2.77 -14.45 5.07
C ASP A 6 1.33 -13.92 5.02
N ASN A 7 0.37 -14.69 5.55
CA ASN A 7 -1.02 -14.27 5.65
C ASN A 7 -1.24 -13.08 6.60
N GLN A 8 -0.49 -13.00 7.71
CA GLN A 8 -0.58 -11.88 8.64
C GLN A 8 -0.04 -10.59 8.01
N MET A 9 1.07 -10.67 7.26
CA MET A 9 1.63 -9.54 6.54
C MET A 9 0.68 -9.04 5.45
N ALA A 10 0.10 -9.94 4.66
CA ALA A 10 -0.87 -9.60 3.63
C ALA A 10 -2.11 -8.90 4.21
N ASN A 11 -2.65 -9.40 5.33
CA ASN A 11 -3.78 -8.77 6.01
C ASN A 11 -3.43 -7.38 6.56
N ASN A 12 -2.22 -7.21 7.12
CA ASN A 12 -1.76 -5.91 7.62
C ASN A 12 -1.63 -4.86 6.50
N LEU A 13 -1.17 -5.27 5.32
CA LEU A 13 -1.05 -4.39 4.16
C LEU A 13 -2.40 -4.02 3.56
N GLN A 14 -3.38 -4.93 3.54
CA GLN A 14 -4.73 -4.58 3.10
C GLN A 14 -5.36 -3.53 4.01
N GLN A 15 -5.28 -3.73 5.33
CA GLN A 15 -5.78 -2.75 6.29
C GLN A 15 -5.04 -1.40 6.17
N LEU A 16 -3.73 -1.43 5.86
CA LEU A 16 -2.97 -0.21 5.58
C LEU A 16 -3.53 0.54 4.36
N MET A 17 -3.87 -0.16 3.28
CA MET A 17 -4.48 0.46 2.09
C MET A 17 -5.85 1.06 2.40
N ASP A 18 -6.64 0.38 3.23
CA ASP A 18 -7.96 0.88 3.62
C ASP A 18 -7.85 2.17 4.45
N ASN A 19 -6.89 2.25 5.38
CA ASN A 19 -6.61 3.47 6.15
C ASN A 19 -6.14 4.63 5.26
N VAL A 20 -5.32 4.35 4.24
CA VAL A 20 -4.86 5.36 3.27
C VAL A 20 -6.05 5.92 2.49
N GLN A 21 -6.91 5.04 1.98
CA GLN A 21 -8.13 5.43 1.26
C GLN A 21 -9.05 6.31 2.11
N GLU A 22 -9.28 5.92 3.36
CA GLU A 22 -10.11 6.67 4.30
C GLU A 22 -9.52 8.06 4.59
N HIS A 23 -8.21 8.14 4.85
CA HIS A 23 -7.54 9.41 5.14
C HIS A 23 -7.65 10.42 4.00
N PHE A 24 -7.52 9.97 2.75
CA PHE A 24 -7.59 10.83 1.58
C PHE A 24 -8.99 10.95 0.96
N GLY A 25 -9.99 10.23 1.47
CA GLY A 25 -11.35 10.23 0.94
C GLY A 25 -11.44 9.69 -0.49
N VAL A 26 -10.63 8.69 -0.83
CA VAL A 26 -10.56 8.11 -2.18
C VAL A 26 -10.77 6.60 -2.16
N ILE A 27 -11.23 6.04 -3.27
CA ILE A 27 -11.23 4.59 -3.50
C ILE A 27 -10.10 4.30 -4.49
N LEU A 28 -9.11 3.50 -4.07
CA LEU A 28 -8.03 3.09 -4.95
C LEU A 28 -8.57 2.08 -5.96
N LYS A 29 -8.21 2.27 -7.23
CA LYS A 29 -8.46 1.26 -8.27
C LYS A 29 -7.58 0.03 -8.02
N ASP A 30 -8.00 -1.12 -8.54
CA ASP A 30 -7.32 -2.40 -8.33
C ASP A 30 -5.81 -2.34 -8.62
N LYS A 31 -5.41 -1.77 -9.78
CA LYS A 31 -3.99 -1.66 -10.16
C LYS A 31 -3.21 -0.65 -9.34
N GLN A 32 -3.86 0.37 -8.80
CA GLN A 32 -3.24 1.32 -7.87
C GLN A 32 -2.98 0.64 -6.52
N ARG A 33 -3.99 -0.07 -5.99
CA ARG A 33 -3.88 -0.85 -4.75
C ARG A 33 -2.81 -1.94 -4.88
N GLU A 34 -2.84 -2.72 -5.95
CA GLU A 34 -1.85 -3.77 -6.23
C GLU A 34 -0.42 -3.22 -6.27
N ALA A 35 -0.22 -2.09 -6.95
CA ALA A 35 1.09 -1.43 -7.01
C ALA A 35 1.56 -0.98 -5.63
N MET A 36 0.68 -0.36 -4.83
CA MET A 36 1.03 0.08 -3.48
C MET A 36 1.33 -1.10 -2.54
N VAL A 37 0.51 -2.17 -2.56
CA VAL A 37 0.75 -3.37 -1.74
C VAL A 37 2.06 -4.05 -2.12
N THR A 38 2.34 -4.20 -3.41
CA THR A 38 3.58 -4.82 -3.92
C THR A 38 4.79 -4.01 -3.49
N PHE A 39 4.72 -2.69 -3.61
CA PHE A 39 5.80 -1.79 -3.19
C PHE A 39 6.02 -1.82 -1.67
N MET A 40 4.94 -1.75 -0.87
CA MET A 40 5.02 -1.83 0.59
C MET A 40 5.48 -3.20 1.10
N SER A 41 5.41 -4.24 0.26
CA SER A 41 5.97 -5.57 0.54
C SER A 41 7.49 -5.63 0.32
N GLY A 42 8.12 -4.54 -0.15
CA GLY A 42 9.57 -4.43 -0.33
C GLY A 42 10.07 -4.69 -1.75
N TYR A 43 9.18 -4.72 -2.75
CA TYR A 43 9.54 -4.90 -4.15
C TYR A 43 9.50 -3.57 -4.92
N ASP A 44 10.37 -3.42 -5.92
CA ASP A 44 10.23 -2.35 -6.89
C ASP A 44 9.04 -2.62 -7.81
N VAL A 45 8.32 -1.55 -8.17
CA VAL A 45 7.09 -1.65 -8.97
C VAL A 45 7.19 -0.73 -10.19
N PHE A 46 6.95 -1.31 -11.37
CA PHE A 46 6.79 -0.58 -12.61
C PHE A 46 5.33 -0.65 -13.07
N VAL A 47 4.61 0.47 -13.06
CA VAL A 47 3.19 0.53 -13.43
C VAL A 47 3.04 0.98 -14.87
N VAL A 48 2.55 0.08 -15.73
CA VAL A 48 2.24 0.39 -17.14
C VAL A 48 0.72 0.43 -17.31
N GLN A 49 0.17 1.64 -17.46
CA GLN A 49 -1.24 1.87 -17.78
C GLN A 49 -1.35 3.06 -18.74
N PRO A 50 -2.48 3.18 -19.48
CA PRO A 50 -2.74 4.36 -20.30
C PRO A 50 -2.66 5.67 -19.51
N THR A 51 -2.36 6.77 -20.20
CA THR A 51 -2.42 8.11 -19.61
C THR A 51 -3.85 8.43 -19.17
N GLY A 52 -3.99 9.28 -18.16
CA GLY A 52 -5.30 9.62 -17.57
C GLY A 52 -5.87 8.56 -16.61
N TYR A 53 -5.25 7.39 -16.47
CA TYR A 53 -5.70 6.38 -15.49
C TYR A 53 -5.59 6.86 -14.03
N GLY A 54 -4.68 7.80 -13.77
CA GLY A 54 -4.50 8.42 -12.45
C GLY A 54 -3.44 7.75 -11.57
N ASN A 55 -2.45 7.07 -12.17
CA ASN A 55 -1.38 6.41 -11.41
C ASN A 55 -0.62 7.37 -10.49
N SER A 56 -0.48 8.65 -10.88
CA SER A 56 0.31 9.62 -10.10
C SER A 56 -0.16 9.79 -8.65
N VAL A 57 -1.43 9.50 -8.38
CA VAL A 57 -2.02 9.64 -7.05
C VAL A 57 -1.31 8.75 -6.01
N ILE A 58 -0.88 7.54 -6.41
CA ILE A 58 -0.28 6.59 -5.47
C ILE A 58 1.10 7.05 -4.99
N PHE A 59 1.85 7.79 -5.81
CA PHE A 59 3.13 8.36 -5.37
C PHE A 59 2.97 9.40 -4.26
N GLY A 60 1.85 10.13 -4.24
CA GLY A 60 1.50 11.03 -3.15
C GLY A 60 1.08 10.32 -1.86
N PHE A 61 0.52 9.11 -1.97
CA PHE A 61 0.02 8.36 -0.82
C PHE A 61 1.09 7.50 -0.13
N LEU A 62 2.10 7.06 -0.86
CA LEU A 62 3.17 6.19 -0.34
C LEU A 62 3.88 6.73 0.91
N PRO A 63 4.22 8.04 1.03
CA PRO A 63 4.81 8.57 2.26
C PRO A 63 3.93 8.38 3.50
N TYR A 64 2.61 8.59 3.36
CA TYR A 64 1.66 8.38 4.45
C TYR A 64 1.50 6.89 4.78
N ALA A 65 1.43 6.03 3.76
CA ALA A 65 1.41 4.58 3.94
C ALA A 65 2.67 4.10 4.71
N PHE A 66 3.85 4.63 4.40
CA PHE A 66 5.07 4.36 5.16
C PHE A 66 5.01 4.86 6.60
N HIS A 67 4.49 6.07 6.82
CA HIS A 67 4.33 6.61 8.17
C HIS A 67 3.45 5.71 9.03
N LEU A 68 2.29 5.26 8.51
CA LEU A 68 1.41 4.32 9.21
C LEU A 68 2.07 2.96 9.44
N TYR A 69 2.82 2.46 8.46
CA TYR A 69 3.53 1.19 8.58
C TYR A 69 4.64 1.24 9.64
N LYS A 70 5.44 2.31 9.66
CA LYS A 70 6.52 2.52 10.64
C LYS A 70 6.02 2.95 12.02
N GLY A 71 4.94 3.71 12.10
CA GLY A 71 4.32 4.10 13.37
C GLY A 71 3.75 2.91 14.17
N LYS A 72 3.52 1.77 13.50
CA LYS A 72 3.21 0.48 14.15
C LYS A 72 4.46 -0.31 14.56
N ALA A 73 5.63 0.00 14.01
CA ALA A 73 6.90 -0.54 14.48
C ALA A 73 7.31 0.25 15.72
N VAL A 74 6.82 -0.21 16.88
CA VAL A 74 7.26 0.27 18.19
C VAL A 74 8.78 0.30 18.19
N TYR A 75 9.37 1.46 18.48
CA TYR A 75 10.79 1.57 18.82
C TYR A 75 11.06 0.65 20.00
N HIS A 76 11.64 -0.51 19.73
CA HIS A 76 12.26 -1.39 20.71
C HIS A 76 13.76 -1.24 20.60
#